data_AF-A0A2L0UDG0-F1
#
_entry.id   AF-A0A2L0UDG0-F1
#
_cell.length_a   1.000
_cell.length_b   1.000
_cell.length_c   1.000
_cell.angle_alpha   90.00
_cell.angle_beta   90.00
_cell.angle_gamma   90.00
#
_symmetry.space_group_name_H-M   'P 1'
#
loop_
_entity.id
_entity.type
_entity.pdbx_description
1 polymer ?
#
loop_
_entity_poly.entity_id
_entity_poly.type
_entity_poly.pdbx_seq_one_letter_code
_entity_poly.pdbx_strand_id
1 'polypeptide(L)'
;MTTCSGTKEFEGAAFVKANFKGATLRFSDVSGVTMRGVDVDGLDIDSHDLFFGSLFVNGVDVVPLVDAELNRQFPGRELQKARTPEHLREGWMAVQSAWQETVTGTPQDLVDAHVEDEWSLAQTLRHLILATDAWLRGGILQIQQPFHELGQIFTGADQMGFDMSIFRADPPTYEEILDVRAERQGQVTDFLATATTDLLAEERENPWGGDDWRPSVGDCIRVI
;
A
#
# COMPACT_ATOMS: atom_id res chain seq x y z
N MET A 1 -18.75 -0.22 -22.05
CA MET A 1 -18.59 -1.17 -20.94
C MET A 1 -19.71 -0.90 -19.94
N THR A 2 -20.35 -1.91 -19.39
CA THR A 2 -21.35 -1.72 -18.33
C THR A 2 -20.64 -1.83 -16.99
N THR A 3 -20.70 -0.79 -16.17
CA THR A 3 -20.11 -0.78 -14.83
C THR A 3 -21.21 -0.95 -13.80
N CYS A 4 -21.06 -1.95 -12.93
CA CYS A 4 -21.90 -2.15 -11.75
C CYS A 4 -21.10 -1.72 -10.51
N SER A 5 -21.66 -0.86 -9.66
CA SER A 5 -20.96 -0.29 -8.50
C SER A 5 -21.80 -0.39 -7.23
N GLY A 6 -21.19 -0.80 -6.11
CA GLY A 6 -21.83 -0.80 -4.79
C GLY A 6 -23.02 -1.74 -4.63
N THR A 7 -23.22 -2.69 -5.56
CA THR A 7 -24.33 -3.64 -5.53
C THR A 7 -23.95 -4.92 -4.77
N LYS A 8 -24.94 -5.50 -4.10
CA LYS A 8 -24.88 -6.82 -3.44
C LYS A 8 -25.70 -7.89 -4.16
N GLU A 9 -26.25 -7.57 -5.33
CA GLU A 9 -27.17 -8.44 -6.06
C GLU A 9 -26.54 -9.78 -6.48
N PHE A 10 -25.20 -9.86 -6.49
CA PHE A 10 -24.46 -11.08 -6.82
C PHE A 10 -24.06 -11.92 -5.59
N GLU A 11 -24.31 -11.45 -4.37
CA GLU A 11 -24.03 -12.22 -3.15
C GLU A 11 -24.83 -13.54 -3.17
N GLY A 12 -24.12 -14.66 -3.12
CA GLY A 12 -24.71 -16.01 -3.18
C GLY A 12 -25.25 -16.44 -4.56
N ALA A 13 -25.05 -15.64 -5.61
CA ALA A 13 -25.49 -15.99 -6.96
C ALA A 13 -24.66 -17.13 -7.57
N ALA A 14 -25.28 -17.94 -8.42
CA ALA A 14 -24.62 -18.96 -9.21
C ALA A 14 -24.67 -18.62 -10.70
N PHE A 15 -23.51 -18.52 -11.33
CA PHE A 15 -23.38 -18.26 -12.76
C PHE A 15 -23.01 -19.53 -13.51
N VAL A 16 -23.94 -20.11 -14.27
CA VAL A 16 -23.75 -21.37 -14.99
C VAL A 16 -23.65 -21.09 -16.49
N LYS A 17 -22.54 -21.51 -17.11
CA LYS A 17 -22.24 -21.25 -18.54
C LYS A 17 -22.28 -19.76 -18.91
N ALA A 18 -21.93 -18.89 -17.95
CA ALA A 18 -21.77 -17.46 -18.18
C ALA A 18 -20.35 -17.15 -18.67
N ASN A 19 -20.20 -16.06 -19.41
CA ASN A 19 -18.90 -15.59 -19.90
C ASN A 19 -18.47 -14.35 -19.11
N PHE A 20 -17.31 -14.43 -18.44
CA PHE A 20 -16.68 -13.34 -17.71
C PHE A 20 -15.36 -12.87 -18.36
N LYS A 21 -15.08 -13.30 -19.60
CA LYS A 21 -13.86 -12.91 -20.32
C LYS A 21 -13.75 -11.40 -20.42
N GLY A 22 -12.66 -10.84 -19.89
CA GLY A 22 -12.39 -9.41 -19.86
C GLY A 22 -13.18 -8.63 -18.81
N ALA A 23 -13.83 -9.31 -17.84
CA ALA A 23 -14.40 -8.65 -16.68
C ALA A 23 -13.29 -8.27 -15.69
N THR A 24 -13.38 -7.06 -15.14
CA THR A 24 -12.49 -6.57 -14.08
C THR A 24 -13.31 -6.40 -12.80
N LEU A 25 -12.81 -6.93 -11.69
CA LEU A 25 -13.37 -6.71 -10.36
C LEU A 25 -12.39 -5.83 -9.58
N ARG A 26 -12.74 -4.55 -9.37
CA ARG A 26 -11.94 -3.59 -8.58
C ARG A 26 -12.67 -3.27 -7.28
N PHE A 27 -11.93 -3.15 -6.18
CA PHE A 27 -12.46 -2.80 -4.85
C PHE A 27 -13.71 -3.62 -4.46
N SER A 28 -13.71 -4.91 -4.80
CA SER A 28 -14.85 -5.81 -4.66
C SER A 28 -14.51 -6.98 -3.75
N ASP A 29 -15.43 -7.36 -2.87
CA ASP A 29 -15.28 -8.57 -2.06
C ASP A 29 -15.58 -9.81 -2.92
N VAL A 30 -14.55 -10.62 -3.15
CA VAL A 30 -14.64 -11.91 -3.85
C VAL A 30 -14.40 -13.09 -2.91
N SER A 31 -14.42 -12.84 -1.59
CA SER A 31 -14.28 -13.90 -0.60
C SER A 31 -15.38 -14.94 -0.75
N GLY A 32 -15.01 -16.22 -0.62
CA GLY A 32 -15.94 -17.34 -0.79
C GLY A 32 -16.35 -17.67 -2.24
N VAL A 33 -15.92 -16.89 -3.26
CA VAL A 33 -16.17 -17.24 -4.66
C VAL A 33 -15.56 -18.60 -4.98
N THR A 34 -16.38 -19.50 -5.52
CA THR A 34 -15.97 -20.85 -5.89
C THR A 34 -16.06 -21.04 -7.40
N MET A 35 -14.91 -21.29 -8.02
CA MET A 35 -14.78 -21.52 -9.46
C MET A 35 -14.58 -23.01 -9.75
N ARG A 36 -15.56 -23.65 -10.41
CA ARG A 36 -15.49 -25.09 -10.76
C ARG A 36 -15.76 -25.30 -12.25
N GLY A 37 -14.85 -26.01 -12.92
CA GLY A 37 -14.96 -26.28 -14.36
C GLY A 37 -14.95 -25.02 -15.21
N VAL A 38 -14.22 -23.99 -14.76
CA VAL A 38 -14.04 -22.73 -15.49
C VAL A 38 -12.73 -22.75 -16.25
N ASP A 39 -12.66 -21.97 -17.33
CA ASP A 39 -11.41 -21.62 -17.99
C ASP A 39 -10.79 -20.41 -17.27
N VAL A 40 -9.57 -20.58 -16.76
CA VAL A 40 -8.85 -19.55 -15.96
C VAL A 40 -7.63 -19.01 -16.71
N ASP A 41 -7.49 -19.28 -18.00
CA ASP A 41 -6.39 -18.74 -18.80
C ASP A 41 -6.37 -17.21 -18.72
N GLY A 42 -5.25 -16.66 -18.23
CA GLY A 42 -5.08 -15.23 -18.00
C GLY A 42 -5.84 -14.66 -16.79
N LEU A 43 -6.32 -15.48 -15.84
CA LEU A 43 -6.86 -14.96 -14.59
C LEU A 43 -5.74 -14.32 -13.76
N ASP A 44 -5.85 -13.02 -13.56
CA ASP A 44 -4.92 -12.21 -12.77
C ASP A 44 -5.57 -11.77 -11.46
N ILE A 45 -4.85 -11.90 -10.35
CA ILE A 45 -5.31 -11.54 -9.01
C ILE A 45 -4.23 -10.69 -8.35
N ASP A 46 -4.50 -9.39 -8.30
CA ASP A 46 -3.74 -8.44 -7.49
C ASP A 46 -4.56 -8.08 -6.25
N SER A 47 -4.07 -8.47 -5.07
CA SER A 47 -4.75 -8.24 -3.81
C SER A 47 -3.74 -7.98 -2.70
N HIS A 48 -3.81 -6.78 -2.11
CA HIS A 48 -3.00 -6.46 -0.94
C HIS A 48 -3.36 -7.34 0.27
N ASP A 49 -4.59 -7.89 0.29
CA ASP A 49 -5.13 -8.70 1.39
C ASP A 49 -4.85 -10.20 1.26
N LEU A 50 -4.22 -10.62 0.15
CA LEU A 50 -3.95 -12.03 -0.14
C LEU A 50 -3.35 -12.79 1.05
N PHE A 51 -2.45 -12.13 1.80
CA PHE A 51 -1.71 -12.73 2.92
C PHE A 51 -2.49 -12.82 4.24
N PHE A 52 -3.70 -12.24 4.30
CA PHE A 52 -4.60 -12.38 5.46
C PHE A 52 -5.58 -13.56 5.30
N GLY A 53 -5.58 -14.23 4.15
CA GLY A 53 -6.49 -15.33 3.84
C GLY A 53 -5.79 -16.52 3.18
N SER A 54 -6.58 -17.29 2.43
CA SER A 54 -6.13 -18.43 1.63
C SER A 54 -6.67 -18.29 0.21
N LEU A 55 -5.89 -18.77 -0.77
CA LEU A 55 -6.29 -18.82 -2.17
C LEU A 55 -6.01 -20.22 -2.70
N PHE A 56 -7.06 -20.94 -3.09
CA PHE A 56 -6.94 -22.33 -3.51
C PHE A 56 -6.95 -22.47 -5.03
N VAL A 57 -5.88 -23.04 -5.59
CA VAL A 57 -5.81 -23.46 -7.00
C VAL A 57 -5.73 -24.97 -7.05
N ASN A 58 -6.75 -25.60 -7.64
CA ASN A 58 -6.88 -27.07 -7.70
C ASN A 58 -6.73 -27.76 -6.32
N GLY A 59 -7.22 -27.12 -5.26
CA GLY A 59 -7.18 -27.64 -3.89
C GLY A 59 -5.87 -27.39 -3.12
N VAL A 60 -4.91 -26.68 -3.73
CA VAL A 60 -3.66 -26.26 -3.07
C VAL A 60 -3.78 -24.81 -2.65
N ASP A 61 -3.52 -24.49 -1.39
CA ASP A 61 -3.37 -23.11 -0.94
C ASP A 61 -2.05 -22.54 -1.51
N VAL A 62 -2.16 -21.59 -2.43
CA VAL A 62 -1.00 -21.00 -3.12
C VAL A 62 -0.43 -19.78 -2.40
N VAL A 63 -1.08 -19.26 -1.36
CA VAL A 63 -0.61 -18.05 -0.65
C VAL A 63 0.84 -18.20 -0.16
N PRO A 64 1.26 -19.33 0.47
CA PRO A 64 2.66 -19.49 0.89
C PRO A 64 3.65 -19.57 -0.28
N LEU A 65 3.23 -20.10 -1.44
CA LEU A 65 4.07 -20.17 -2.64
C LEU A 65 4.29 -18.77 -3.23
N VAL A 66 3.22 -17.97 -3.28
CA VAL A 66 3.28 -16.57 -3.72
C VAL A 66 4.12 -15.74 -2.76
N ASP A 67 3.94 -15.90 -1.44
CA ASP A 67 4.73 -15.17 -0.43
C ASP A 67 6.24 -15.48 -0.56
N ALA A 68 6.59 -16.76 -0.73
CA ALA A 68 7.97 -17.17 -0.93
C ALA A 68 8.57 -16.63 -2.23
N GLU A 69 7.81 -16.66 -3.33
CA GLU A 69 8.26 -16.13 -4.62
C GLU A 69 8.44 -14.60 -4.59
N LEU A 70 7.54 -13.87 -3.93
CA LEU A 70 7.69 -12.43 -3.74
C LEU A 70 8.91 -12.09 -2.89
N ASN A 71 9.18 -12.84 -1.81
CA ASN A 71 10.40 -12.63 -1.02
C ASN A 71 11.67 -13.00 -1.80
N ARG A 72 11.59 -13.95 -2.75
CA ARG A 72 12.69 -14.27 -3.67
C ARG A 72 12.96 -13.15 -4.68
N GLN A 73 11.90 -12.52 -5.20
CA GLN A 73 12.00 -11.41 -6.15
C GLN A 73 12.40 -10.09 -5.48
N PHE A 74 11.93 -9.87 -4.25
CA PHE A 74 12.15 -8.66 -3.46
C PHE A 74 12.78 -9.02 -2.11
N PRO A 75 14.09 -9.33 -2.07
CA PRO A 75 14.78 -9.65 -0.82
C PRO A 75 14.61 -8.56 0.23
N GLY A 76 14.31 -8.95 1.47
CA GLY A 76 14.01 -8.03 2.57
C GLY A 76 12.52 -7.72 2.73
N ARG A 77 11.66 -8.06 1.76
CA ARG A 77 10.19 -7.95 1.91
C ARG A 77 9.68 -8.77 3.10
N GLU A 78 10.30 -9.91 3.40
CA GLU A 78 9.95 -10.75 4.55
C GLU A 78 10.06 -10.00 5.88
N LEU A 79 10.87 -8.94 5.95
CA LEU A 79 11.05 -8.08 7.13
C LEU A 79 9.90 -7.10 7.33
N GLN A 80 8.93 -7.00 6.41
CA GLN A 80 7.71 -6.19 6.60
C GLN A 80 6.91 -6.58 7.86
N LYS A 81 7.13 -7.80 8.39
CA LYS A 81 6.49 -8.29 9.63
C LYS A 81 7.40 -8.18 10.87
N ALA A 82 8.57 -7.55 10.74
CA ALA A 82 9.53 -7.40 11.82
C ALA A 82 8.94 -6.69 13.03
N ARG A 83 9.33 -7.14 14.23
CA ARG A 83 8.83 -6.59 15.51
C ARG A 83 9.93 -6.08 16.43
N THR A 84 11.19 -6.26 16.04
CA THR A 84 12.33 -5.77 16.82
C THR A 84 12.95 -4.57 16.13
N PRO A 85 13.51 -3.60 16.87
CA PRO A 85 14.18 -2.45 16.27
C PRO A 85 15.28 -2.84 15.27
N GLU A 86 16.03 -3.92 15.54
CA GLU A 86 17.11 -4.40 14.67
C GLU A 86 16.57 -4.84 13.31
N HIS A 87 15.57 -5.72 13.28
CA HIS A 87 15.01 -6.22 12.02
C HIS A 87 14.19 -5.14 11.29
N LEU A 88 13.62 -4.16 12.00
CA LEU A 88 12.99 -3.00 11.36
C LEU A 88 14.02 -2.11 10.65
N ARG A 89 15.21 -1.90 11.24
CA ARG A 89 16.32 -1.20 10.55
C ARG A 89 16.80 -1.97 9.32
N GLU A 90 16.91 -3.29 9.42
CA GLU A 90 17.27 -4.15 8.28
C GLU A 90 16.22 -4.07 7.16
N GLY A 91 14.94 -4.18 7.51
CA GLY A 91 13.83 -4.06 6.56
C GLY A 91 13.79 -2.68 5.92
N TRP A 92 14.03 -1.63 6.70
CA TRP A 92 14.09 -0.25 6.20
C TRP A 92 15.22 -0.05 5.19
N MET A 93 16.42 -0.57 5.44
CA MET A 93 17.51 -0.53 4.46
C MET A 93 17.15 -1.24 3.16
N ALA A 94 16.47 -2.39 3.24
CA ALA A 94 16.00 -3.11 2.05
C ALA A 94 14.97 -2.29 1.26
N VAL A 95 14.00 -1.67 1.94
CA VAL A 95 13.00 -0.78 1.33
C VAL A 95 13.66 0.42 0.66
N GLN A 96 14.61 1.08 1.33
CA GLN A 96 15.37 2.20 0.74
C GLN A 96 16.11 1.77 -0.52
N SER A 97 16.79 0.62 -0.48
CA SER A 97 17.52 0.08 -1.65
C SER A 97 16.58 -0.21 -2.82
N ALA A 98 15.44 -0.86 -2.57
CA ALA A 98 14.47 -1.22 -3.61
C ALA A 98 13.83 0.02 -4.26
N TRP A 99 13.50 1.04 -3.46
CA TRP A 99 12.98 2.31 -4.00
C TRP A 99 14.05 3.08 -4.77
N GLN A 100 15.30 3.09 -4.29
CA GLN A 100 16.39 3.74 -5.01
C GLN A 100 16.63 3.09 -6.38
N GLU A 101 16.59 1.76 -6.46
CA GLU A 101 16.70 1.03 -7.72
C GLU A 101 15.56 1.39 -8.67
N THR A 102 14.32 1.38 -8.18
CA THR A 102 13.13 1.76 -8.96
C THR A 102 13.24 3.19 -9.51
N VAL A 103 13.59 4.16 -8.65
CA VAL A 103 13.72 5.57 -9.03
C VAL A 103 14.86 5.78 -10.03
N THR A 104 16.01 5.15 -9.83
CA THR A 104 17.19 5.33 -10.70
C THR A 104 17.02 4.59 -12.03
N GLY A 105 16.32 3.45 -12.02
CA GLY A 105 16.11 2.59 -13.18
C GLY A 105 14.97 3.05 -14.09
N THR A 106 14.08 3.92 -13.62
CA THR A 106 12.94 4.40 -14.41
C THR A 106 13.37 5.56 -15.34
N PRO A 107 13.22 5.43 -16.67
CA PRO A 107 13.44 6.53 -17.60
C PRO A 107 12.57 7.74 -17.28
N GLN A 108 13.13 8.94 -17.45
CA GLN A 108 12.44 10.19 -17.10
C GLN A 108 11.12 10.39 -17.85
N ASP A 109 11.00 9.90 -19.08
CA ASP A 109 9.79 9.96 -19.89
C ASP A 109 8.68 8.99 -19.43
N LEU A 110 9.01 8.04 -18.54
CA LEU A 110 8.07 7.07 -17.98
C LEU A 110 7.63 7.37 -16.54
N VAL A 111 8.16 8.41 -15.89
CA VAL A 111 7.83 8.72 -14.48
C VAL A 111 6.35 9.05 -14.27
N ASP A 112 5.71 9.63 -15.30
CA ASP A 112 4.29 9.96 -15.33
C ASP A 112 3.46 8.95 -16.14
N ALA A 113 4.10 7.94 -16.74
CA ALA A 113 3.38 6.85 -17.38
C ALA A 113 2.64 6.03 -16.33
N HIS A 114 1.43 5.58 -16.67
CA HIS A 114 0.60 4.77 -15.79
C HIS A 114 -0.18 3.72 -16.59
N VAL A 115 -0.58 2.65 -15.89
CA VAL A 115 -1.58 1.71 -16.38
C VAL A 115 -2.96 2.28 -16.06
N GLU A 116 -3.97 1.99 -16.88
CA GLU A 116 -5.34 2.43 -16.63
C GLU A 116 -5.78 2.06 -15.21
N ASP A 117 -6.37 3.04 -14.51
CA ASP A 117 -6.80 2.97 -13.11
C ASP A 117 -5.71 2.77 -12.04
N GLU A 118 -4.43 2.77 -12.42
CA GLU A 118 -3.29 2.70 -11.49
C GLU A 118 -2.48 4.00 -11.49
N TRP A 119 -1.69 4.20 -10.43
CA TRP A 119 -0.84 5.38 -10.29
C TRP A 119 0.43 5.30 -11.13
N SER A 120 0.91 6.46 -11.56
CA SER A 120 2.27 6.62 -12.08
C SER A 120 3.32 6.47 -10.95
N LEU A 121 4.59 6.37 -11.32
CA LEU A 121 5.68 6.39 -10.34
C LEU A 121 5.67 7.70 -9.55
N ALA A 122 5.51 8.86 -10.21
CA ALA A 122 5.44 10.16 -9.54
C ALA A 122 4.29 10.23 -8.53
N GLN A 123 3.09 9.75 -8.90
CA GLN A 123 1.94 9.68 -8.00
C GLN A 123 2.19 8.73 -6.81
N THR A 124 2.83 7.59 -7.05
CA THR A 124 3.18 6.62 -6.02
C THR A 124 4.18 7.21 -5.01
N LEU A 125 5.23 7.90 -5.48
CA LEU A 125 6.20 8.56 -4.60
C LEU A 125 5.55 9.66 -3.75
N ARG A 126 4.61 10.42 -4.32
CA ARG A 126 3.82 11.41 -3.57
C ARG A 126 2.90 10.76 -2.54
N HIS A 127 2.35 9.58 -2.84
CA HIS A 127 1.58 8.83 -1.86
C HIS A 127 2.46 8.33 -0.71
N LEU A 128 3.70 7.92 -0.99
CA LEU A 128 4.63 7.50 0.06
C LEU A 128 5.07 8.67 0.95
N ILE A 129 5.18 9.89 0.42
CA ILE A 129 5.34 11.11 1.23
C ILE A 129 4.16 11.25 2.20
N LEU A 130 2.92 11.14 1.68
CA LEU A 130 1.71 11.20 2.49
C LEU A 130 1.66 10.09 3.56
N ALA A 131 2.04 8.85 3.21
CA ALA A 131 2.08 7.74 4.14
C ALA A 131 3.08 7.99 5.28
N THR A 132 4.30 8.44 4.97
CA THR A 132 5.26 8.81 6.04
C THR A 132 4.76 9.98 6.88
N ASP A 133 4.15 11.00 6.27
CA ASP A 133 3.55 12.12 7.00
C ASP A 133 2.45 11.65 7.97
N ALA A 134 1.50 10.83 7.49
CA ALA A 134 0.44 10.28 8.34
C ALA A 134 1.00 9.45 9.48
N TRP A 135 1.82 8.44 9.18
CA TRP A 135 2.17 7.40 10.15
C TRP A 135 3.31 7.81 11.07
N LEU A 136 4.39 8.41 10.54
CA LEU A 136 5.49 8.88 11.38
C LEU A 136 5.14 10.22 12.02
N ARG A 137 4.83 11.24 11.21
CA ARG A 137 4.72 12.60 11.73
C ARG A 137 3.41 12.81 12.48
N GLY A 138 2.29 12.33 11.94
CA GLY A 138 0.97 12.40 12.59
C GLY A 138 0.81 11.37 13.71
N GLY A 139 0.96 10.09 13.38
CA GLY A 139 0.72 8.98 14.31
C GLY A 139 1.76 8.91 15.42
N ILE A 140 3.03 8.75 15.07
CA ILE A 140 4.10 8.52 16.06
C ILE A 140 4.52 9.81 16.77
N LEU A 141 4.79 10.89 16.01
CA LEU A 141 5.31 12.16 16.52
C LEU A 141 4.22 13.17 16.91
N GLN A 142 2.94 12.87 16.64
CA GLN A 142 1.79 13.67 17.07
C GLN A 142 1.80 15.13 16.59
N ILE A 143 2.32 15.36 15.38
CA ILE A 143 2.30 16.68 14.72
C ILE A 143 0.89 16.94 14.18
N GLN A 144 0.30 18.08 14.58
CA GLN A 144 -1.11 18.39 14.30
C GLN A 144 -1.45 18.49 12.81
N GLN A 145 -0.59 19.13 12.01
CA GLN A 145 -0.70 19.18 10.55
C GLN A 145 0.57 18.55 9.99
N PRO A 146 0.60 17.22 9.81
CA PRO A 146 1.81 16.53 9.43
C PRO A 146 2.02 16.53 7.91
N PHE A 147 0.99 16.82 7.12
CA PHE A 147 1.01 16.58 5.68
C PHE A 147 1.74 17.66 4.90
N HIS A 148 2.62 17.23 4.00
CA HIS A 148 3.24 18.08 3.00
C HIS A 148 2.30 18.32 1.82
N GLU A 149 2.34 19.52 1.24
CA GLU A 149 1.49 19.89 0.09
C GLU A 149 1.74 19.05 -1.16
N LEU A 150 2.90 18.40 -1.25
CA LEU A 150 3.25 17.49 -2.36
C LEU A 150 2.73 16.07 -2.17
N GLY A 151 2.14 15.74 -1.02
CA GLY A 151 1.51 14.46 -0.80
C GLY A 151 0.42 14.15 -1.85
N GLN A 152 0.15 12.88 -2.07
CA GLN A 152 -0.96 12.41 -2.89
C GLN A 152 -1.86 11.52 -2.03
N ILE A 153 -3.08 11.99 -1.78
CA ILE A 153 -4.06 11.23 -1.03
C ILE A 153 -4.65 10.10 -1.89
N PHE A 154 -5.09 9.01 -1.24
CA PHE A 154 -5.72 7.88 -1.89
C PHE A 154 -7.14 8.21 -2.38
N THR A 155 -7.58 7.49 -3.41
CA THR A 155 -8.92 7.65 -3.99
C THR A 155 -10.00 7.42 -2.93
N GLY A 156 -10.97 8.34 -2.82
CA GLY A 156 -12.08 8.25 -1.87
C GLY A 156 -11.83 8.90 -0.49
N ALA A 157 -10.64 9.45 -0.25
CA ALA A 157 -10.33 10.12 1.02
C ALA A 157 -11.07 11.46 1.23
N ASP A 158 -11.50 12.12 0.15
CA ASP A 158 -12.34 13.32 0.21
C ASP A 158 -13.69 13.03 0.92
N GLN A 159 -14.23 11.83 0.70
CA GLN A 159 -15.46 11.36 1.34
C GLN A 159 -15.26 11.06 2.84
N MET A 160 -14.01 10.98 3.30
CA MET A 160 -13.65 10.80 4.71
C MET A 160 -13.49 12.14 5.45
N GLY A 161 -13.80 13.28 4.79
CA GLY A 161 -13.74 14.60 5.41
C GLY A 161 -12.33 15.19 5.51
N PHE A 162 -11.40 14.69 4.69
CA PHE A 162 -10.02 15.14 4.68
C PHE A 162 -9.90 16.58 4.12
N ASP A 163 -9.04 17.40 4.73
CA ASP A 163 -8.77 18.76 4.23
C ASP A 163 -7.89 18.71 2.98
N MET A 164 -8.53 18.71 1.82
CA MET A 164 -7.87 18.69 0.52
C MET A 164 -7.12 19.99 0.20
N SER A 165 -7.35 21.09 0.94
CA SER A 165 -6.71 22.38 0.69
C SER A 165 -5.22 22.40 0.99
N ILE A 166 -4.73 21.40 1.73
CA ILE A 166 -3.31 21.19 2.03
C ILE A 166 -2.53 20.85 0.75
N PHE A 167 -3.13 20.13 -0.20
CA PHE A 167 -2.40 19.60 -1.35
C PHE A 167 -2.34 20.60 -2.50
N ARG A 168 -1.14 20.73 -3.07
CA ARG A 168 -0.88 21.60 -4.21
C ARG A 168 -1.71 21.15 -5.42
N ALA A 169 -2.38 22.10 -6.06
CA ALA A 169 -3.19 21.84 -7.27
C ALA A 169 -2.33 21.68 -8.52
N ASP A 170 -1.24 22.46 -8.62
CA ASP A 170 -0.31 22.38 -9.74
C ASP A 170 0.59 21.14 -9.63
N PRO A 171 0.86 20.42 -10.74
CA PRO A 171 1.73 19.25 -10.72
C PRO A 171 3.15 19.62 -10.24
N PRO A 172 3.66 18.98 -9.17
CA PRO A 172 5.05 19.19 -8.78
C PRO A 172 6.01 18.56 -9.78
N THR A 173 7.21 19.12 -9.86
CA THR A 173 8.29 18.53 -10.62
C THR A 173 8.77 17.23 -9.98
N TYR A 174 9.33 16.32 -10.79
CA TYR A 174 9.86 15.06 -10.27
C TYR A 174 10.99 15.27 -9.24
N GLU A 175 11.82 16.29 -9.43
CA GLU A 175 12.90 16.66 -8.49
C GLU A 175 12.35 17.10 -7.13
N GLU A 176 11.32 17.97 -7.10
CA GLU A 176 10.66 18.36 -5.85
C GLU A 176 10.07 17.15 -5.09
N ILE A 177 9.50 16.18 -5.81
CA ILE A 177 8.98 14.94 -5.20
C ILE A 177 10.12 14.13 -4.57
N LEU A 178 11.25 13.99 -5.27
CA LEU A 178 12.40 13.24 -4.78
C LEU A 178 13.05 13.90 -3.56
N ASP A 179 13.17 15.23 -3.54
CA ASP A 179 13.73 15.97 -2.41
C ASP A 179 12.90 15.76 -1.14
N VAL A 180 11.57 15.91 -1.23
CA VAL A 180 10.68 15.69 -0.09
C VAL A 180 10.68 14.22 0.33
N ARG A 181 10.70 13.28 -0.63
CA ARG A 181 10.78 11.85 -0.31
C ARG A 181 12.07 11.50 0.43
N ALA A 182 13.20 12.05 0.00
CA ALA A 182 14.49 11.85 0.65
C ALA A 182 14.50 12.40 2.08
N GLU A 183 13.91 13.58 2.30
CA GLU A 183 13.74 14.15 3.65
C GLU A 183 12.92 13.22 4.55
N ARG A 184 11.79 12.69 4.06
CA ARG A 184 10.93 11.75 4.81
C ARG A 184 11.64 10.44 5.11
N GLN A 185 12.40 9.90 4.16
CA GLN A 185 13.21 8.71 4.39
C GLN A 185 14.30 8.96 5.45
N GLY A 186 14.89 10.16 5.48
CA GLY A 186 15.83 10.58 6.53
C GLY A 186 15.18 10.55 7.91
N GLN A 187 13.97 11.12 8.05
CA GLN A 187 13.24 11.13 9.32
C GLN A 187 12.92 9.72 9.85
N VAL A 188 12.52 8.79 8.96
CA VAL A 188 12.30 7.38 9.35
C VAL A 188 13.61 6.73 9.79
N THR A 189 14.70 6.99 9.07
CA THR A 189 16.04 6.48 9.40
C THR A 189 16.47 6.94 10.80
N ASP A 190 16.34 8.24 11.08
CA ASP A 190 16.70 8.85 12.37
C ASP A 190 15.83 8.30 13.51
N PHE A 191 14.53 8.13 13.27
CA PHE A 191 13.62 7.52 14.24
C PHE A 191 14.05 6.08 14.57
N LEU A 192 14.23 5.24 13.54
CA LEU A 192 14.63 3.84 13.72
C LEU A 192 15.99 3.71 14.40
N ALA A 193 16.94 4.62 14.17
CA ALA A 193 18.24 4.61 14.83
C ALA A 193 18.15 4.65 16.37
N THR A 194 17.08 5.25 16.91
CA THR A 194 16.87 5.41 18.36
C THR A 194 15.75 4.55 18.92
N ALA A 195 14.97 3.88 18.05
CA ALA A 195 13.83 3.07 18.46
C ALA A 195 14.22 1.92 19.40
N THR A 196 13.40 1.73 20.44
CA THR A 196 13.52 0.64 21.42
C THR A 196 12.28 -0.25 21.36
N THR A 197 12.39 -1.48 21.87
CA THR A 197 11.23 -2.39 21.97
C THR A 197 10.07 -1.78 22.74
N ASP A 198 10.35 -1.07 23.85
CA ASP A 198 9.32 -0.42 24.66
C ASP A 198 8.61 0.68 23.88
N LEU A 199 9.35 1.53 23.15
CA LEU A 199 8.76 2.56 22.31
C LEU A 199 7.86 1.94 21.22
N LEU A 200 8.31 0.87 20.57
CA LEU A 200 7.53 0.19 19.53
C LEU A 200 6.21 -0.40 20.06
N ALA A 201 6.13 -0.72 21.35
CA ALA A 201 4.93 -1.27 21.98
C ALA A 201 3.92 -0.19 22.42
N GLU A 202 4.30 1.09 22.42
CA GLU A 202 3.39 2.16 22.81
C GLU A 202 2.25 2.32 21.80
N GLU A 203 1.03 2.54 22.30
CA GLU A 203 -0.14 2.80 21.45
C GLU A 203 -0.17 4.25 20.96
N ARG A 204 -0.78 4.44 19.78
CA ARG A 204 -1.09 5.73 19.16
C ARG A 204 -2.55 5.76 18.73
N GLU A 205 -3.07 6.96 18.52
CA GLU A 205 -4.34 7.12 17.83
C GLU A 205 -4.14 6.85 16.33
N ASN A 206 -5.15 6.28 15.68
CA ASN A 206 -5.14 6.10 14.23
C ASN A 206 -5.00 7.49 13.57
N PRO A 207 -3.94 7.75 12.76
CA PRO A 207 -3.71 9.06 12.15
C PRO A 207 -4.79 9.46 11.14
N TRP A 208 -5.61 8.51 10.67
CA TRP A 208 -6.75 8.77 9.79
C TRP A 208 -8.06 9.03 10.54
N GLY A 209 -8.06 8.82 11.87
CA GLY A 209 -9.26 8.94 12.71
C GLY A 209 -10.36 7.94 12.35
N GLY A 210 -11.56 8.17 12.87
CA GLY A 210 -12.77 7.48 12.44
C GLY A 210 -13.06 6.11 13.06
N ASP A 211 -12.10 5.51 13.78
CA ASP A 211 -12.29 4.23 14.48
C ASP A 211 -11.68 4.18 15.89
N ASP A 212 -12.06 3.14 16.64
CA ASP A 212 -11.53 2.83 17.97
C ASP A 212 -10.22 2.03 17.89
N TRP A 213 -9.66 1.83 16.70
CA TRP A 213 -8.40 1.12 16.55
C TRP A 213 -7.25 1.97 17.09
N ARG A 214 -6.33 1.29 17.78
CA ARG A 214 -5.16 1.89 18.42
C ARG A 214 -3.92 1.13 17.96
N PRO A 215 -3.28 1.57 16.86
CA PRO A 215 -2.03 0.97 16.40
C PRO A 215 -0.92 1.22 17.43
N SER A 216 -0.03 0.24 17.61
CA SER A 216 1.26 0.52 18.25
C SER A 216 2.16 1.38 17.36
N VAL A 217 3.19 2.01 17.94
CA VAL A 217 4.26 2.67 17.17
C VAL A 217 4.89 1.70 16.18
N GLY A 218 5.10 0.45 16.60
CA GLY A 218 5.54 -0.61 15.70
C GLY A 218 4.55 -0.79 14.55
N ASP A 219 3.23 -0.83 14.84
CA ASP A 219 2.14 -0.87 13.83
C ASP A 219 2.31 0.22 12.79
N CYS A 220 2.41 1.48 13.22
CA CYS A 220 2.63 2.62 12.36
C CYS A 220 3.90 2.47 11.49
N ILE A 221 5.01 2.00 12.07
CA ILE A 221 6.28 1.90 11.34
C ILE A 221 6.22 0.89 10.18
N ARG A 222 5.62 -0.30 10.33
CA ARG A 222 5.60 -1.23 9.16
C ARG A 222 4.57 -0.87 8.09
N VAL A 223 3.80 0.21 8.28
CA VAL A 223 2.98 0.77 7.20
C VAL A 223 3.83 1.66 6.28
N ILE A 224 4.94 2.20 6.78
CA ILE A 224 5.89 3.06 6.05
C ILE A 224 6.88 2.21 5.26
#